data_AF-A0A6G7YQI5-F1
#
_entry.id   AF-A0A6G7YQI5-F1
#
_cell.length_a   1.000
_cell.length_b   1.000
_cell.length_c   1.000
_cell.angle_alpha   90.00
_cell.angle_beta   90.00
_cell.angle_gamma   90.00
#
_symmetry.space_group_name_H-M   'P 1'
#
loop_
_entity.id
_entity.type
_entity.pdbx_description
1 polymer ?
#
loop_
_entity_poly.entity_id
_entity_poly.type
_entity_poly.pdbx_seq_one_letter_code
_entity_poly.pdbx_strand_id
1 'polypeptide(L)'
;MNQARENLVDFVIPLHPPSAVLTCAASFCLIIEIQLLGNSKWERGGVAAEEIKSLRIHGKLARDLGLQIVSGFYREGELLDTESDASQRLAVSRPAYREAVRILAAKGLVESRPKVGTRITPRDKWHLLDPDVLSWMFQSEPDEHLLESLFELRMIFEPEAAALAARRRTNEQLDRMRNALTAMSEHTLASDEGRAADQEFHAALLVASDNPFLRTLTSSVSAAVSWTTALKQRVRPLVRDPVPDHERVFDAIAARNADGARAAMAKLVELALFDTKTAPMPTTKANTRGAATR
;
A
#
# COMPACT_ATOMS: atom_id res chain seq x y z
N MET A 1 -13.45 76.57 2.22
CA MET A 1 -14.81 77.14 2.33
C MET A 1 -15.75 76.17 1.62
N ASN A 2 -16.93 75.88 2.20
CA ASN A 2 -17.81 74.71 2.03
C ASN A 2 -17.34 73.43 2.75
N GLN A 3 -17.92 72.96 3.87
CA GLN A 3 -19.34 72.81 4.28
C GLN A 3 -20.02 71.73 3.40
N ALA A 4 -20.63 70.64 3.87
CA ALA A 4 -20.93 70.11 5.21
C ALA A 4 -21.48 68.67 5.06
N ARG A 5 -21.48 67.90 6.17
CA ARG A 5 -22.59 67.04 6.69
C ARG A 5 -23.05 65.84 5.82
N GLU A 6 -23.44 64.67 6.33
CA GLU A 6 -24.03 64.27 7.62
C GLU A 6 -24.11 62.72 7.72
N ASN A 7 -24.07 62.24 8.97
CA ASN A 7 -24.78 61.10 9.61
C ASN A 7 -24.59 59.65 9.13
N LEU A 8 -24.18 58.69 9.97
CA LEU A 8 -24.70 58.08 11.23
C LEU A 8 -25.61 56.86 10.96
N VAL A 9 -25.18 55.74 11.56
CA VAL A 9 -25.91 54.51 12.02
C VAL A 9 -26.72 53.66 11.03
N ASP A 10 -26.36 52.39 10.92
CA ASP A 10 -27.28 51.27 11.19
C ASP A 10 -26.54 49.96 11.50
N PHE A 11 -27.12 49.20 12.43
CA PHE A 11 -26.63 47.97 13.05
C PHE A 11 -27.45 46.76 12.51
N VAL A 12 -26.85 45.56 12.55
CA VAL A 12 -27.45 44.20 12.49
C VAL A 12 -27.56 43.46 11.12
N ILE A 13 -26.61 42.52 10.93
CA ILE A 13 -26.61 41.12 10.40
C ILE A 13 -28.01 40.53 10.02
N PRO A 14 -28.23 39.62 9.02
CA PRO A 14 -27.33 38.59 8.48
C PRO A 14 -27.38 38.32 6.96
N LEU A 15 -26.41 37.56 6.43
CA LEU A 15 -26.59 36.48 5.44
C LEU A 15 -25.23 35.97 4.91
N HIS A 16 -24.84 34.75 5.30
CA HIS A 16 -23.90 33.92 4.54
C HIS A 16 -24.42 32.48 4.48
N PRO A 17 -24.44 31.91 3.27
CA PRO A 17 -23.96 30.54 3.04
C PRO A 17 -23.09 30.49 1.76
N PRO A 18 -22.61 29.32 1.29
CA PRO A 18 -22.14 28.11 1.98
C PRO A 18 -20.73 27.68 1.50
N SER A 19 -20.03 26.80 2.23
CA SER A 19 -19.34 25.65 1.63
C SER A 19 -18.68 24.76 2.68
N ALA A 20 -19.04 23.48 2.60
CA ALA A 20 -18.54 22.37 3.40
C ALA A 20 -17.04 22.11 3.17
N VAL A 21 -16.30 21.98 4.27
CA VAL A 21 -15.07 21.18 4.33
C VAL A 21 -15.14 20.40 5.64
N LEU A 22 -15.74 19.22 5.60
CA LEU A 22 -15.62 18.25 6.70
C LEU A 22 -14.25 17.58 6.58
N THR A 23 -13.39 17.91 7.52
CA THR A 23 -12.16 17.20 7.85
C THR A 23 -12.44 15.76 8.27
N CYS A 24 -11.94 14.80 7.49
CA CYS A 24 -11.88 13.39 7.85
C CYS A 24 -10.67 13.17 8.78
N ALA A 25 -10.88 13.34 10.08
CA ALA A 25 -9.91 13.03 11.13
C ALA A 25 -10.61 12.21 12.23
N ALA A 26 -10.93 10.96 11.92
CA ALA A 26 -11.56 10.04 12.86
C ALA A 26 -11.09 8.60 12.59
N SER A 27 -9.86 8.27 13.02
CA SER A 27 -9.47 6.86 13.23
C SER A 27 -8.37 6.61 14.27
N PHE A 28 -7.90 7.63 15.00
CA PHE A 28 -6.75 7.43 15.91
C PHE A 28 -6.97 7.81 17.39
N CYS A 29 -8.20 8.07 17.84
CA CYS A 29 -8.45 8.42 19.24
C CYS A 29 -9.69 7.74 19.83
N LEU A 30 -9.70 6.40 19.93
CA LEU A 30 -10.80 5.68 20.62
C LEU A 30 -10.36 4.49 21.49
N ILE A 31 -9.08 4.39 21.86
CA ILE A 31 -8.59 3.28 22.71
C ILE A 31 -8.22 3.72 24.15
N ILE A 32 -8.16 5.02 24.46
CA ILE A 32 -7.66 5.49 25.77
C ILE A 32 -8.74 6.10 26.70
N GLU A 33 -9.99 6.29 26.27
CA GLU A 33 -11.00 7.02 27.06
C GLU A 33 -12.13 6.14 27.68
N ILE A 34 -11.95 4.82 27.75
CA ILE A 34 -12.97 3.89 28.30
C ILE A 34 -12.83 3.67 29.82
N GLN A 35 -11.82 4.24 30.49
CA GLN A 35 -11.51 3.88 31.89
C GLN A 35 -12.08 4.81 32.99
N LEU A 36 -12.95 5.79 32.71
CA LEU A 36 -13.37 6.76 33.75
C LEU A 36 -14.84 7.19 33.83
N LEU A 37 -15.80 6.62 33.09
CA LEU A 37 -17.22 6.94 33.33
C LEU A 37 -18.12 5.69 33.32
N GLY A 38 -18.77 5.48 34.46
CA GLY A 38 -19.60 4.34 34.77
C GLY A 38 -20.85 4.21 33.90
N ASN A 39 -21.08 2.96 33.49
CA ASN A 39 -22.34 2.24 33.44
C ASN A 39 -23.61 3.01 33.00
N SER A 40 -23.85 3.08 31.69
CA SER A 40 -25.19 2.93 31.06
C SER A 40 -25.13 3.09 29.53
N LYS A 41 -24.60 2.09 28.79
CA LYS A 41 -24.93 1.85 27.36
C LYS A 41 -24.24 0.60 26.80
N TRP A 42 -24.73 -0.59 27.17
CA TRP A 42 -24.15 -1.86 26.73
C TRP A 42 -24.80 -2.49 25.48
N GLU A 43 -25.79 -1.85 24.84
CA GLU A 43 -26.44 -2.41 23.64
C GLU A 43 -25.79 -2.00 22.30
N ARG A 44 -24.91 -0.98 22.29
CA ARG A 44 -24.24 -0.50 21.06
C ARG A 44 -22.85 -1.09 20.79
N GLY A 45 -22.26 -1.80 21.76
CA GLY A 45 -20.94 -2.43 21.61
C GLY A 45 -20.95 -3.72 20.79
N GLY A 46 -22.06 -4.49 20.85
CA GLY A 46 -22.18 -5.76 20.13
C GLY A 46 -22.29 -5.61 18.61
N VAL A 47 -23.02 -4.59 18.14
CA VAL A 47 -23.19 -4.32 16.71
C VAL A 47 -21.87 -3.88 16.07
N ALA A 48 -21.14 -2.97 16.73
CA ALA A 48 -19.83 -2.52 16.23
C ALA A 48 -18.80 -3.66 16.21
N ALA A 49 -18.78 -4.52 17.23
CA ALA A 49 -17.87 -5.67 17.26
C ALA A 49 -18.19 -6.71 16.17
N GLU A 50 -19.48 -7.00 15.94
CA GLU A 50 -19.91 -7.93 14.89
C GLU A 50 -19.70 -7.34 13.50
N GLU A 51 -19.88 -6.03 13.32
CA GLU A 51 -19.60 -5.31 12.08
C GLU A 51 -18.10 -5.31 11.76
N ILE A 52 -17.24 -5.01 12.74
CA ILE A 52 -15.77 -5.12 12.60
C ILE A 52 -15.34 -6.56 12.26
N LYS A 53 -15.96 -7.55 12.90
CA LYS A 53 -15.69 -8.96 12.63
C LYS A 53 -16.15 -9.37 11.22
N SER A 54 -17.32 -8.90 10.78
CA SER A 54 -17.84 -9.13 9.42
C SER A 54 -16.93 -8.51 8.37
N LEU A 55 -16.51 -7.25 8.56
CA LEU A 55 -15.54 -6.56 7.70
C LEU A 55 -14.22 -7.33 7.58
N ARG A 56 -13.72 -7.88 8.69
CA ARG A 56 -12.53 -8.76 8.67
C ARG A 56 -12.75 -10.04 7.90
N ILE A 57 -13.93 -10.66 8.00
CA ILE A 57 -14.26 -11.89 7.24
C ILE A 57 -14.31 -11.59 5.74
N HIS A 58 -14.95 -10.50 5.33
CA HIS A 58 -15.04 -10.09 3.92
C HIS A 58 -13.67 -9.77 3.33
N GLY A 59 -12.85 -9.00 4.08
CA GLY A 59 -11.48 -8.68 3.68
C GLY A 59 -10.60 -9.93 3.56
N LYS A 60 -10.71 -10.88 4.50
CA LYS A 60 -10.01 -12.17 4.41
C LYS A 60 -10.43 -12.96 3.18
N LEU A 61 -11.74 -13.05 2.92
CA LEU A 61 -12.25 -13.78 1.75
C LEU A 61 -11.82 -13.13 0.43
N ALA A 62 -11.84 -11.80 0.35
CA ALA A 62 -11.33 -11.05 -0.80
C ALA A 62 -9.84 -11.33 -1.01
N ARG A 63 -9.04 -11.33 0.06
CA ARG A 63 -7.62 -11.71 0.01
C ARG A 63 -7.42 -13.13 -0.49
N ASP A 64 -8.13 -14.11 0.06
CA ASP A 64 -7.98 -15.53 -0.28
C ASP A 64 -8.33 -15.79 -1.77
N LEU A 65 -9.38 -15.13 -2.29
CA LEU A 65 -9.74 -15.17 -3.71
C LEU A 65 -8.76 -14.39 -4.58
N GLY A 66 -8.33 -13.21 -4.13
CA GLY A 66 -7.34 -12.37 -4.80
C GLY A 66 -6.04 -13.13 -5.04
N LEU A 67 -5.51 -13.81 -4.02
CA LEU A 67 -4.34 -14.69 -4.12
C LEU A 67 -4.52 -15.81 -5.16
N GLN A 68 -5.70 -16.42 -5.24
CA GLN A 68 -6.00 -17.44 -6.26
C GLN A 68 -6.06 -16.86 -7.68
N ILE A 69 -6.54 -15.62 -7.83
CA ILE A 69 -6.59 -14.94 -9.13
C ILE A 69 -5.17 -14.56 -9.59
N VAL A 70 -4.40 -13.89 -8.74
CA VAL A 70 -3.06 -13.39 -9.12
C VAL A 70 -2.05 -14.53 -9.34
N SER A 71 -2.18 -15.64 -8.61
CA SER A 71 -1.38 -16.86 -8.81
C SER A 71 -1.77 -17.66 -10.07
N GLY A 72 -2.87 -17.30 -10.73
CA GLY A 72 -3.37 -17.99 -11.92
C GLY A 72 -4.14 -19.28 -11.64
N PHE A 73 -4.53 -19.56 -10.39
CA PHE A 73 -5.46 -20.65 -10.07
C PHE A 73 -6.82 -20.44 -10.74
N TYR A 74 -7.31 -19.19 -10.74
CA TYR A 74 -8.33 -18.74 -11.68
C TYR A 74 -7.67 -18.00 -12.83
N ARG A 75 -8.00 -18.40 -14.07
CA ARG A 75 -7.42 -17.79 -15.26
C ARG A 75 -8.25 -16.60 -15.74
N GLU A 76 -7.63 -15.70 -16.49
CA GLU A 76 -8.34 -14.62 -17.18
C GLU A 76 -9.51 -15.18 -17.98
N GLY A 77 -10.66 -14.53 -17.88
CA GLY A 77 -11.89 -14.95 -18.53
C GLY A 77 -12.62 -16.13 -17.87
N GLU A 78 -12.04 -16.81 -16.88
CA GLU A 78 -12.74 -17.84 -16.10
C GLU A 78 -13.85 -17.22 -15.24
N LEU A 79 -14.88 -18.00 -14.92
CA LEU A 79 -15.94 -17.57 -14.01
C LEU A 79 -15.56 -17.92 -12.58
N LEU A 80 -15.81 -16.99 -11.65
CA LEU A 80 -15.84 -17.31 -10.23
C LEU A 80 -17.11 -18.08 -9.89
N ASP A 81 -17.02 -18.86 -8.79
CA ASP A 81 -18.16 -19.55 -8.21
C ASP A 81 -19.35 -18.61 -7.97
N THR A 82 -20.57 -19.12 -8.11
CA THR A 82 -21.76 -18.36 -7.74
C THR A 82 -21.83 -18.17 -6.22
N GLU A 83 -22.60 -17.19 -5.75
CA GLU A 83 -22.81 -16.99 -4.30
C GLU A 83 -23.31 -18.26 -3.60
N SER A 84 -24.14 -19.06 -4.29
CA SER A 84 -24.68 -20.30 -3.74
C SER A 84 -23.61 -21.38 -3.62
N ASP A 85 -22.83 -21.59 -4.68
CA ASP A 85 -21.78 -22.62 -4.71
C ASP A 85 -20.67 -22.29 -3.73
N ALA A 86 -20.24 -21.02 -3.70
CA ALA A 86 -19.22 -20.55 -2.77
C ALA A 86 -19.67 -20.67 -1.31
N SER A 87 -20.95 -20.38 -1.02
CA SER A 87 -21.48 -20.50 0.34
C SER A 87 -21.45 -21.93 0.85
N GLN A 88 -21.76 -22.91 -0.01
CA GLN A 88 -21.69 -24.33 0.33
C GLN A 88 -20.24 -24.82 0.45
N ARG A 89 -19.36 -24.44 -0.49
CA ARG A 89 -17.98 -24.93 -0.58
C ARG A 89 -17.05 -24.32 0.46
N LEU A 90 -17.19 -23.03 0.74
CA LEU A 90 -16.29 -22.27 1.61
C LEU A 90 -16.88 -22.05 3.02
N ALA A 91 -18.10 -22.53 3.29
CA ALA A 91 -18.82 -22.31 4.54
C ALA A 91 -18.94 -20.81 4.92
N VAL A 92 -19.06 -19.93 3.92
CA VAL A 92 -19.24 -18.48 4.09
C VAL A 92 -20.69 -18.07 3.79
N SER A 93 -21.16 -16.98 4.37
CA SER A 93 -22.48 -16.45 4.04
C SER A 93 -22.50 -15.84 2.63
N ARG A 94 -23.63 -15.92 1.93
CA ARG A 94 -23.80 -15.30 0.60
C ARG A 94 -23.50 -13.79 0.60
N PRO A 95 -23.98 -12.99 1.59
CA PRO A 95 -23.61 -11.58 1.67
C PRO A 95 -22.11 -11.34 1.82
N ALA A 96 -21.41 -12.20 2.56
CA ALA A 96 -19.96 -12.09 2.73
C ALA A 96 -19.20 -12.32 1.43
N TYR A 97 -19.62 -13.32 0.65
CA TYR A 97 -19.04 -13.60 -0.65
C TYR A 97 -19.27 -12.43 -1.63
N ARG A 98 -20.47 -11.88 -1.66
CA ARG A 98 -20.79 -10.72 -2.50
C ARG A 98 -19.95 -9.49 -2.16
N GLU A 99 -19.71 -9.24 -0.86
CA GLU A 99 -18.82 -8.17 -0.40
C GLU A 99 -17.40 -8.38 -0.92
N ALA A 100 -16.86 -9.59 -0.76
CA ALA A 100 -15.54 -9.94 -1.26
C ALA A 100 -15.41 -9.75 -2.77
N VAL A 101 -16.41 -10.19 -3.55
CA VAL A 101 -16.47 -9.97 -5.00
C VAL A 101 -16.50 -8.48 -5.35
N ARG A 102 -17.20 -7.64 -4.58
CA ARG A 102 -17.22 -6.19 -4.82
C ARG A 102 -15.85 -5.54 -4.57
N ILE A 103 -15.13 -5.97 -3.53
CA ILE A 103 -13.76 -5.53 -3.26
C ILE A 103 -12.85 -5.90 -4.44
N LEU A 104 -12.94 -7.15 -4.94
CA LEU A 104 -12.18 -7.60 -6.10
C LEU A 104 -12.53 -6.80 -7.38
N ALA A 105 -13.81 -6.48 -7.57
CA ALA A 105 -14.26 -5.69 -8.71
C ALA A 105 -13.73 -4.26 -8.66
N ALA A 106 -13.69 -3.63 -7.49
CA ALA A 106 -13.12 -2.29 -7.30
C ALA A 106 -11.61 -2.23 -7.59
N LYS A 107 -10.91 -3.37 -7.49
CA LYS A 107 -9.49 -3.54 -7.83
C LYS A 107 -9.28 -3.95 -9.30
N GLY A 108 -10.36 -4.05 -10.07
CA GLY A 108 -10.32 -4.41 -11.47
C GLY A 108 -10.02 -5.89 -11.74
N LEU A 109 -10.01 -6.77 -10.73
CA LEU A 109 -9.69 -8.21 -10.88
C LEU A 109 -10.85 -9.04 -11.43
N VAL A 110 -12.08 -8.57 -11.22
CA VAL A 110 -13.29 -9.25 -11.69
C VAL A 110 -14.32 -8.26 -12.20
N GLU A 111 -15.18 -8.72 -13.09
CA GLU A 111 -16.36 -7.98 -13.55
C GLU A 111 -17.60 -8.88 -13.47
N SER A 112 -18.69 -8.35 -12.92
CA SER A 112 -19.98 -9.05 -12.91
C SER A 112 -20.79 -8.66 -14.15
N ARG A 113 -21.24 -9.66 -14.91
CA ARG A 113 -22.10 -9.46 -16.08
C ARG A 113 -23.46 -10.13 -15.88
N PRO A 114 -24.58 -9.42 -16.17
CA PRO A 114 -25.92 -10.01 -16.10
C PRO A 114 -26.01 -11.31 -16.93
N LYS A 115 -26.62 -12.34 -16.35
CA LYS A 115 -26.84 -13.67 -16.98
C LYS A 115 -25.57 -14.48 -17.33
N VAL A 116 -24.38 -13.96 -17.04
CA VAL A 116 -23.09 -14.65 -17.28
C VAL A 116 -22.41 -15.01 -15.96
N GLY A 117 -22.54 -14.16 -14.94
CA GLY A 117 -21.87 -14.34 -13.65
C GLY A 117 -20.68 -13.41 -13.50
N THR A 118 -19.82 -13.70 -12.52
CA THR A 118 -18.61 -12.93 -12.22
C THR A 118 -17.43 -13.55 -12.93
N ARG A 119 -16.73 -12.77 -13.75
CA ARG A 119 -15.61 -13.23 -14.58
C ARG A 119 -14.32 -12.56 -14.16
N ILE A 120 -13.21 -13.30 -14.20
CA ILE A 120 -11.87 -12.73 -14.05
C ILE A 120 -11.56 -11.84 -15.25
N THR A 121 -11.18 -10.59 -15.01
CA THR A 121 -10.82 -9.64 -16.06
C THR A 121 -9.41 -9.94 -16.61
N PRO A 122 -9.10 -9.48 -17.84
CA PRO A 122 -7.71 -9.50 -18.31
C PRO A 122 -6.80 -8.64 -17.44
N ARG A 123 -5.51 -9.01 -17.33
CA ARG A 123 -4.53 -8.34 -16.45
C ARG A 123 -4.35 -6.84 -16.71
N ASP A 124 -4.57 -6.36 -17.93
CA ASP A 124 -4.47 -4.94 -18.29
C ASP A 124 -5.54 -4.06 -17.61
N LYS A 125 -6.62 -4.67 -17.10
CA LYS A 125 -7.66 -3.98 -16.32
C LYS A 125 -7.36 -3.96 -14.82
N TRP A 126 -6.37 -4.70 -14.36
CA TRP A 126 -6.08 -4.80 -12.93
C TRP A 126 -5.46 -3.50 -12.44
N HIS A 127 -5.88 -3.04 -11.26
CA HIS A 127 -5.25 -1.89 -10.61
C HIS A 127 -3.93 -2.33 -9.98
N LEU A 128 -2.88 -2.49 -10.80
CA LEU A 128 -1.59 -3.05 -10.36
C LEU A 128 -0.88 -2.24 -9.29
N LEU A 129 -1.21 -0.96 -9.09
CA LEU A 129 -0.63 -0.13 -8.01
C LEU A 129 -1.49 -0.12 -6.74
N ASP A 130 -2.62 -0.84 -6.74
CA ASP A 130 -3.42 -1.05 -5.53
C ASP A 130 -2.59 -1.85 -4.50
N PRO A 131 -2.51 -1.38 -3.24
CA PRO A 131 -1.67 -2.00 -2.22
C PRO A 131 -1.99 -3.49 -1.97
N ASP A 132 -3.27 -3.87 -2.02
CA ASP A 132 -3.68 -5.24 -1.79
C ASP A 132 -3.30 -6.12 -2.98
N VAL A 133 -3.55 -5.64 -4.21
CA VAL A 133 -3.21 -6.37 -5.45
C VAL A 133 -1.71 -6.66 -5.49
N LEU A 134 -0.87 -5.64 -5.26
CA LEU A 134 0.58 -5.81 -5.18
C LEU A 134 0.96 -6.83 -4.11
N SER A 135 0.44 -6.65 -2.89
CA SER A 135 0.71 -7.56 -1.77
C SER A 135 0.37 -9.01 -2.13
N TRP A 136 -0.74 -9.24 -2.84
CA TRP A 136 -1.13 -10.59 -3.27
C TRP A 136 -0.22 -11.13 -4.35
N MET A 137 0.13 -10.33 -5.37
CA MET A 137 1.03 -10.75 -6.47
C MET A 137 2.40 -11.18 -5.93
N PHE A 138 2.93 -10.43 -4.96
CA PHE A 138 4.20 -10.74 -4.33
C PHE A 138 4.11 -11.96 -3.39
N GLN A 139 2.98 -12.18 -2.73
CA GLN A 139 2.76 -13.41 -1.96
C GLN A 139 2.68 -14.67 -2.83
N SER A 140 2.25 -14.55 -4.10
CA SER A 140 2.07 -15.66 -5.02
C SER A 140 3.32 -16.08 -5.81
N GLU A 141 4.53 -15.70 -5.39
CA GLU A 141 5.78 -15.92 -6.13
C GLU A 141 5.74 -15.32 -7.55
N PRO A 142 5.95 -14.00 -7.69
CA PRO A 142 5.92 -13.32 -8.99
C PRO A 142 6.96 -13.92 -9.95
N ASP A 143 6.62 -13.89 -11.23
CA ASP A 143 7.57 -14.23 -12.28
C ASP A 143 8.68 -13.17 -12.42
N GLU A 144 9.75 -13.53 -13.11
CA GLU A 144 10.92 -12.67 -13.32
C GLU A 144 10.55 -11.37 -14.05
N HIS A 145 9.63 -11.44 -15.02
CA HIS A 145 9.23 -10.28 -15.81
C HIS A 145 8.51 -9.22 -14.96
N LEU A 146 7.60 -9.64 -14.08
CA LEU A 146 6.91 -8.75 -13.15
C LEU A 146 7.88 -8.08 -12.17
N LEU A 147 8.87 -8.85 -11.70
CA LEU A 147 9.92 -8.32 -10.84
C LEU A 147 10.77 -7.26 -11.56
N GLU A 148 11.22 -7.55 -12.78
CA GLU A 148 11.97 -6.59 -13.60
C GLU A 148 11.17 -5.32 -13.86
N SER A 149 9.91 -5.46 -14.27
CA SER A 149 8.99 -4.34 -14.52
C SER A 149 8.82 -3.44 -13.30
N LEU A 150 8.82 -4.03 -12.10
CA LEU A 150 8.78 -3.28 -10.86
C LEU A 150 10.08 -2.50 -10.60
N PHE A 151 11.25 -3.11 -10.85
CA PHE A 151 12.53 -2.38 -10.72
C PHE A 151 12.68 -1.28 -11.77
N GLU A 152 12.14 -1.45 -12.97
CA GLU A 152 12.04 -0.38 -13.97
C GLU A 152 11.22 0.79 -13.44
N LEU A 153 10.06 0.52 -12.82
CA LEU A 153 9.24 1.54 -12.16
C LEU A 153 10.04 2.29 -11.08
N ARG A 154 10.75 1.56 -10.22
CA ARG A 154 11.60 2.13 -9.17
C ARG A 154 12.69 3.04 -9.75
N MET A 155 13.37 2.58 -10.81
CA MET A 155 14.41 3.36 -11.50
C MET A 155 13.89 4.64 -12.15
N ILE A 156 12.64 4.65 -12.62
CA ILE A 156 12.02 5.84 -13.22
C ILE A 156 11.71 6.90 -12.15
N PHE A 157 11.20 6.48 -10.99
CA PHE A 157 10.60 7.43 -10.02
C PHE A 157 11.47 7.71 -8.79
N GLU A 158 12.13 6.72 -8.18
CA GLU A 158 12.86 6.91 -6.92
C GLU A 158 14.04 7.89 -7.04
N PRO A 159 14.88 7.84 -8.10
CA PRO A 159 15.97 8.81 -8.26
C PRO A 159 15.49 10.26 -8.35
N GLU A 160 14.42 10.51 -9.10
CA GLU A 160 13.84 11.86 -9.19
C GLU A 160 13.13 12.28 -7.90
N ALA A 161 12.47 11.33 -7.21
CA ALA A 161 11.91 11.59 -5.88
C ALA A 161 13.00 11.98 -4.87
N ALA A 162 14.16 11.31 -4.90
CA ALA A 162 15.31 11.64 -4.05
C ALA A 162 15.87 13.03 -4.37
N ALA A 163 15.99 13.38 -5.64
CA ALA A 163 16.42 14.71 -6.08
C ALA A 163 15.44 15.82 -5.63
N LEU A 164 14.14 15.56 -5.72
CA LEU A 164 13.10 16.45 -5.23
C LEU A 164 13.15 16.56 -3.70
N ALA A 165 13.33 15.45 -2.99
CA ALA A 165 13.46 15.42 -1.54
C ALA A 165 14.65 16.26 -1.07
N ALA A 166 15.82 16.15 -1.71
CA ALA A 166 16.97 16.99 -1.41
C ALA A 166 16.67 18.50 -1.50
N ARG A 167 15.81 18.90 -2.45
CA ARG A 167 15.41 20.30 -2.63
C ARG A 167 14.34 20.73 -1.62
N ARG A 168 13.35 19.87 -1.36
CA ARG A 168 12.08 20.26 -0.72
C ARG A 168 11.91 19.80 0.72
N ARG A 169 12.75 18.89 1.21
CA ARG A 169 12.61 18.29 2.54
C ARG A 169 12.45 19.33 3.66
N THR A 170 11.67 18.97 4.67
CA THR A 170 11.67 19.64 5.99
C THR A 170 12.68 18.98 6.93
N ASN A 171 12.90 19.57 8.12
CA ASN A 171 13.75 18.94 9.13
C ASN A 171 13.06 17.70 9.73
N GLU A 172 11.73 17.74 9.96
CA GLU A 172 11.00 16.57 10.47
C GLU A 172 11.07 15.39 9.49
N GLN A 173 11.06 15.66 8.18
CA GLN A 173 11.21 14.62 7.16
C GLN A 173 12.63 14.02 7.15
N LEU A 174 13.67 14.82 7.38
CA LEU A 174 15.02 14.29 7.59
C LEU A 174 15.09 13.41 8.83
N ASP A 175 14.49 13.83 9.94
CA ASP A 175 14.50 13.06 11.18
C ASP A 175 13.80 11.71 10.99
N ARG A 176 12.70 11.67 10.24
CA ARG A 176 12.05 10.40 9.87
C ARG A 176 12.96 9.49 9.06
N MET A 177 13.62 10.01 8.02
CA MET A 177 14.58 9.22 7.22
C MET A 177 15.74 8.73 8.09
N ARG A 178 16.27 9.57 9.00
CA ARG A 178 17.33 9.20 9.93
C ARG A 178 16.89 8.11 10.89
N ASN A 179 15.69 8.21 11.47
CA ASN A 179 15.16 7.20 12.38
C ASN A 179 14.96 5.86 11.67
N ALA A 180 14.47 5.87 10.43
CA ALA A 180 14.36 4.68 9.60
C ALA A 180 15.73 4.04 9.32
N LEU A 181 16.76 4.85 9.00
CA LEU A 181 18.13 4.35 8.86
C LEU A 181 18.67 3.74 10.15
N THR A 182 18.52 4.43 11.28
CA THR A 182 18.97 3.91 12.58
C THR A 182 18.32 2.57 12.89
N ALA A 183 16.99 2.47 12.71
CA ALA A 183 16.27 1.21 12.91
C ALA A 183 16.74 0.11 11.94
N MET A 184 17.09 0.45 10.69
CA MET A 184 17.64 -0.50 9.72
C MET A 184 19.06 -0.97 10.07
N SER A 185 19.88 -0.11 10.68
CA SER A 185 21.21 -0.48 11.17
C SER A 185 21.14 -1.32 12.45
N GLU A 186 20.19 -1.04 13.34
CA GLU A 186 19.93 -1.80 14.56
C GLU A 186 19.28 -3.17 14.26
N HIS A 187 18.37 -3.19 13.29
CA HIS A 187 17.65 -4.37 12.86
C HIS A 187 18.05 -4.74 11.43
N THR A 188 18.84 -5.81 11.28
CA THR A 188 19.23 -6.29 9.94
C THR A 188 17.98 -6.55 9.09
N LEU A 189 18.11 -6.42 7.76
CA LEU A 189 17.03 -6.78 6.82
C LEU A 189 16.57 -8.25 6.88
N ALA A 190 17.25 -9.10 7.66
CA ALA A 190 16.79 -10.45 7.99
C ALA A 190 15.57 -10.45 8.94
N SER A 191 15.38 -9.41 9.75
CA SER A 191 14.23 -9.28 10.66
C SER A 191 13.06 -8.53 10.00
N ASP A 192 11.86 -8.73 10.53
CA ASP A 192 10.66 -8.00 10.09
C ASP A 192 10.81 -6.50 10.37
N GLU A 193 11.45 -6.14 11.48
CA GLU A 193 11.72 -4.76 11.89
C GLU A 193 12.68 -4.07 10.92
N GLY A 194 13.76 -4.74 10.50
CA GLY A 194 14.69 -4.19 9.50
C GLY A 194 14.02 -3.97 8.16
N ARG A 195 13.16 -4.90 7.74
CA ARG A 195 12.33 -4.76 6.51
C ARG A 195 11.34 -3.61 6.60
N ALA A 196 10.72 -3.42 7.76
CA ALA A 196 9.80 -2.31 7.99
C ALA A 196 10.56 -0.96 7.97
N ALA A 197 11.78 -0.92 8.53
CA ALA A 197 12.64 0.26 8.51
C ALA A 197 13.07 0.66 7.09
N ASP A 198 13.43 -0.32 6.24
CA ASP A 198 13.70 -0.11 4.81
C ASP A 198 12.49 0.50 4.09
N GLN A 199 11.30 -0.07 4.28
CA GLN A 199 10.06 0.47 3.70
C GLN A 199 9.77 1.90 4.17
N GLU A 200 9.97 2.19 5.47
CA GLU A 200 9.75 3.53 6.03
C GLU A 200 10.73 4.56 5.46
N PHE A 201 11.99 4.18 5.22
CA PHE A 201 12.95 5.08 4.58
C PHE A 201 12.48 5.52 3.19
N HIS A 202 12.09 4.56 2.34
CA HIS A 202 11.58 4.85 0.99
C HIS A 202 10.26 5.64 1.03
N ALA A 203 9.37 5.31 1.97
CA ALA A 203 8.12 6.05 2.18
C ALA A 203 8.37 7.50 2.60
N ALA A 204 9.26 7.73 3.57
CA ALA A 204 9.63 9.04 4.05
C ALA A 204 10.26 9.89 2.94
N LEU A 205 11.11 9.29 2.09
CA LEU A 205 11.71 9.94 0.93
C LEU A 205 10.66 10.37 -0.11
N LEU A 206 9.71 9.49 -0.45
CA LEU A 206 8.62 9.83 -1.37
C LEU A 206 7.75 10.96 -0.82
N VAL A 207 7.49 10.98 0.48
CA VAL A 207 6.80 12.11 1.15
C VAL A 207 7.65 13.39 1.08
N ALA A 208 8.96 13.30 1.33
CA ALA A 208 9.87 14.43 1.29
C ALA A 208 10.05 15.03 -0.11
N SER A 209 9.75 14.29 -1.17
CA SER A 209 9.68 14.82 -2.54
C SER A 209 8.65 15.94 -2.72
N ASP A 210 7.71 16.06 -1.77
CA ASP A 210 6.60 17.01 -1.79
C ASP A 210 5.89 17.04 -3.17
N ASN A 211 5.67 15.84 -3.71
CA ASN A 211 4.93 15.63 -4.93
C ASN A 211 3.76 14.68 -4.62
N PRO A 212 2.50 15.16 -4.66
CA PRO A 212 1.35 14.35 -4.29
C PRO A 212 1.18 13.11 -5.17
N PHE A 213 1.63 13.14 -6.42
CA PHE A 213 1.57 11.98 -7.32
C PHE A 213 2.63 10.93 -6.98
N LEU A 214 3.88 11.34 -6.73
CA LEU A 214 4.92 10.40 -6.31
C LEU A 214 4.59 9.75 -4.96
N ARG A 215 3.94 10.49 -4.06
CA ARG A 215 3.44 9.95 -2.78
C ARG A 215 2.41 8.82 -2.94
N THR A 216 1.69 8.77 -4.06
CA THR A 216 0.76 7.65 -4.31
C THR A 216 1.48 6.33 -4.58
N LEU A 217 2.76 6.38 -4.99
CA LEU A 217 3.57 5.21 -5.31
C LEU A 217 4.20 4.56 -4.07
N THR A 218 4.03 5.12 -2.87
CA THR A 218 4.59 4.58 -1.63
C THR A 218 4.21 3.13 -1.43
N SER A 219 2.94 2.75 -1.63
CA SER A 219 2.50 1.35 -1.49
C SER A 219 3.21 0.40 -2.46
N SER A 220 3.45 0.85 -3.70
CA SER A 220 4.13 0.08 -4.75
C SER A 220 5.59 -0.14 -4.41
N VAL A 221 6.28 0.91 -3.97
CA VAL A 221 7.67 0.83 -3.52
C VAL A 221 7.77 -0.01 -2.24
N SER A 222 6.90 0.18 -1.25
CA SER A 222 6.90 -0.64 -0.03
C SER A 222 6.63 -2.11 -0.32
N ALA A 223 5.72 -2.46 -1.24
CA ALA A 223 5.48 -3.83 -1.64
C ALA A 223 6.70 -4.46 -2.33
N ALA A 224 7.33 -3.70 -3.25
CA ALA A 224 8.58 -4.10 -3.91
C ALA A 224 9.69 -4.40 -2.91
N VAL A 225 9.94 -3.45 -2.01
CA VAL A 225 10.98 -3.51 -0.98
C VAL A 225 10.71 -4.68 -0.04
N SER A 226 9.47 -4.80 0.46
CA SER A 226 9.06 -5.89 1.35
C SER A 226 9.33 -7.27 0.74
N TRP A 227 8.87 -7.47 -0.50
CA TRP A 227 8.98 -8.76 -1.15
C TRP A 227 10.41 -9.10 -1.54
N THR A 228 11.12 -8.18 -2.18
CA THR A 228 12.51 -8.44 -2.60
C THR A 228 13.40 -8.73 -1.41
N THR A 229 13.21 -8.04 -0.29
CA THR A 229 13.96 -8.32 0.95
C THR A 229 13.54 -9.65 1.58
N ALA A 230 12.26 -10.00 1.59
CA ALA A 230 11.79 -11.31 2.08
C ALA A 230 12.26 -12.48 1.20
N LEU A 231 12.25 -12.33 -0.13
CA LEU A 231 12.75 -13.33 -1.08
C LEU A 231 14.23 -13.61 -0.82
N LYS A 232 15.05 -12.56 -0.73
CA LYS A 232 16.50 -12.69 -0.51
C LYS A 232 16.80 -13.57 0.71
N GLN A 233 16.11 -13.33 1.83
CA GLN A 233 16.34 -14.05 3.09
C GLN A 233 15.89 -15.52 3.09
N ARG A 234 14.87 -15.88 2.29
CA ARG A 234 14.45 -17.29 2.16
C ARG A 234 15.53 -18.17 1.51
N VAL A 235 16.46 -17.57 0.79
CA VAL A 235 17.39 -18.28 -0.08
C VAL A 235 18.84 -18.18 0.41
N ARG A 236 19.26 -17.04 0.98
CA ARG A 236 20.53 -16.86 1.71
C ARG A 236 20.56 -15.52 2.46
N PRO A 237 21.34 -15.34 3.54
CA PRO A 237 21.66 -13.99 4.03
C PRO A 237 22.18 -13.13 2.87
N LEU A 238 21.75 -11.86 2.86
CA LEU A 238 22.13 -10.87 1.85
C LEU A 238 23.62 -10.94 1.53
N VAL A 239 23.96 -10.95 0.24
CA VAL A 239 25.36 -10.94 -0.22
C VAL A 239 26.06 -9.66 0.24
N ARG A 240 25.30 -8.59 0.49
CA ARG A 240 25.78 -7.26 0.80
C ARG A 240 24.87 -6.54 1.79
N ASP A 241 25.45 -5.77 2.69
CA ASP A 241 24.74 -4.84 3.55
C ASP A 241 24.25 -3.62 2.72
N PRO A 242 22.93 -3.35 2.66
CA PRO A 242 22.40 -2.21 1.92
C PRO A 242 22.38 -0.91 2.73
N VAL A 243 22.63 -0.94 4.04
CA VAL A 243 22.61 0.26 4.89
C VAL A 243 23.55 1.35 4.37
N PRO A 244 24.81 1.07 3.97
CA PRO A 244 25.71 2.09 3.44
C PRO A 244 25.21 2.77 2.17
N ASP A 245 24.32 2.15 1.40
CA ASP A 245 23.74 2.78 0.21
C ASP A 245 22.62 3.73 0.57
N HIS A 246 21.78 3.34 1.53
CA HIS A 246 20.71 4.19 2.04
C HIS A 246 21.31 5.43 2.75
N GLU A 247 22.41 5.27 3.48
CA GLU A 247 23.16 6.38 4.08
C GLU A 247 23.65 7.36 3.01
N ARG A 248 24.21 6.90 1.88
CA ARG A 248 24.64 7.79 0.79
C ARG A 248 23.48 8.59 0.19
N VAL A 249 22.30 8.00 0.07
CA VAL A 249 21.09 8.71 -0.36
C VAL A 249 20.71 9.78 0.66
N PHE A 250 20.64 9.40 1.94
CA PHE A 250 20.29 10.30 3.03
C PHE A 250 21.25 11.48 3.13
N ASP A 251 22.56 11.23 3.08
CA ASP A 251 23.58 12.27 3.19
C ASP A 251 23.46 13.29 2.05
N ALA A 252 23.22 12.81 0.82
CA ALA A 252 23.00 13.69 -0.32
C ALA A 252 21.72 14.53 -0.16
N ILE A 253 20.63 13.95 0.36
CA ILE A 253 19.39 14.67 0.67
C ILE A 253 19.60 15.69 1.80
N ALA A 254 20.32 15.32 2.85
CA ALA A 254 20.62 16.16 3.99
C ALA A 254 21.46 17.38 3.57
N ALA A 255 22.47 17.15 2.72
CA ALA A 255 23.33 18.16 2.12
C ALA A 255 22.63 18.99 1.01
N ARG A 256 21.35 18.71 0.70
CA ARG A 256 20.59 19.34 -0.39
C ARG A 256 21.25 19.18 -1.77
N ASN A 257 22.04 18.14 -1.94
CA ASN A 257 22.69 17.79 -3.21
C ASN A 257 21.73 16.94 -4.06
N ALA A 258 20.89 17.60 -4.88
CA ALA A 258 19.88 16.92 -5.68
C ALA A 258 20.47 15.93 -6.68
N ASP A 259 21.59 16.27 -7.33
CA ASP A 259 22.22 15.40 -8.33
C ASP A 259 22.91 14.20 -7.65
N GLY A 260 23.53 14.43 -6.50
CA GLY A 260 24.06 13.35 -5.65
C GLY A 260 22.95 12.42 -5.15
N ALA A 261 21.80 12.94 -4.73
CA ALA A 261 20.68 12.15 -4.25
C ALA A 261 20.09 11.27 -5.37
N ARG A 262 19.95 11.84 -6.58
CA ARG A 262 19.55 11.08 -7.77
C ARG A 262 20.51 9.93 -8.06
N ALA A 263 21.80 10.23 -8.15
CA ALA A 263 22.82 9.25 -8.49
C ALA A 263 22.93 8.14 -7.43
N ALA A 264 22.90 8.50 -6.15
CA ALA A 264 22.93 7.55 -5.05
C ALA A 264 21.71 6.63 -5.06
N MET A 265 20.50 7.17 -5.29
CA MET A 265 19.28 6.38 -5.33
C MET A 265 19.24 5.45 -6.55
N ALA A 266 19.64 5.94 -7.73
CA ALA A 266 19.78 5.09 -8.91
C ALA A 266 20.72 3.90 -8.65
N LYS A 267 21.85 4.16 -7.98
CA LYS A 267 22.80 3.10 -7.63
C LYS A 267 22.23 2.11 -6.61
N LEU A 268 21.49 2.60 -5.62
CA LEU A 268 20.81 1.76 -4.63
C LEU A 268 19.82 0.80 -5.30
N VAL A 269 18.98 1.30 -6.21
CA VAL A 269 17.99 0.48 -6.92
C VAL A 269 18.68 -0.54 -7.85
N GLU A 270 19.75 -0.14 -8.55
CA GLU A 270 20.55 -1.05 -9.38
C GLU A 270 21.15 -2.20 -8.56
N LEU A 271 21.77 -1.88 -7.42
CA LEU A 271 22.34 -2.89 -6.51
C LEU A 271 21.24 -3.78 -5.92
N ALA A 272 20.10 -3.21 -5.56
CA ALA A 272 18.97 -3.98 -5.05
C ALA A 272 18.43 -4.98 -6.09
N LEU A 273 18.41 -4.63 -7.38
CA LEU A 273 18.05 -5.54 -8.47
C LEU A 273 19.08 -6.65 -8.62
N PHE A 274 20.37 -6.31 -8.66
CA PHE A 274 21.47 -7.27 -8.73
C PHE A 274 21.40 -8.29 -7.58
N ASP A 275 21.21 -7.82 -6.35
CA ASP A 275 21.07 -8.65 -5.16
C ASP A 275 19.84 -9.57 -5.24
N THR A 276 18.78 -9.14 -5.93
CA THR A 276 17.56 -9.94 -6.11
C THR A 276 17.77 -11.02 -7.18
N LYS A 277 18.38 -10.68 -8.31
CA LYS A 277 18.63 -11.63 -9.42
C LYS A 277 19.68 -12.69 -9.08
N THR A 278 20.62 -12.36 -8.20
CA THR A 278 21.66 -13.31 -7.76
C THR A 278 21.18 -14.24 -6.64
N ALA A 279 20.03 -13.95 -6.03
CA ALA A 279 19.36 -14.89 -5.14
C ALA A 279 18.65 -15.99 -5.98
N PRO A 280 18.90 -17.28 -5.74
CA PRO A 280 18.20 -18.35 -6.44
C PRO A 280 16.67 -18.19 -6.33
N MET A 281 15.98 -18.04 -7.47
CA MET A 281 14.51 -18.00 -7.48
C MET A 281 13.94 -19.33 -6.98
N PRO A 282 12.92 -19.34 -6.10
CA PRO A 282 12.22 -20.56 -5.75
C PRO A 282 11.64 -21.19 -7.02
N THR A 283 11.94 -22.46 -7.26
CA THR A 283 11.45 -23.18 -8.45
C THR A 283 9.93 -23.28 -8.39
N THR A 284 9.25 -22.66 -9.36
CA THR A 284 7.79 -22.66 -9.48
C THR A 284 7.28 -24.10 -9.61
N LYS A 285 6.57 -24.62 -8.61
CA LYS A 285 5.80 -25.86 -8.79
C LYS A 285 4.56 -25.53 -9.61
N ALA A 286 4.50 -26.05 -10.83
CA ALA A 286 3.30 -25.97 -11.66
C ALA A 286 2.10 -26.50 -10.87
N ASN A 287 1.14 -25.63 -10.55
CA ASN A 287 -0.07 -25.99 -9.83
C ASN A 287 -1.00 -26.73 -10.81
N THR A 288 -0.76 -28.02 -11.01
CA THR A 288 -1.63 -28.88 -11.81
C THR A 288 -2.92 -29.11 -11.03
N ARG A 289 -4.06 -28.59 -11.53
CA ARG A 289 -5.40 -29.05 -11.10
C ARG A 289 -5.40 -30.57 -11.24
N GLY A 290 -5.56 -31.27 -10.12
CA GLY A 290 -5.95 -32.68 -10.12
C GLY A 290 -7.27 -32.80 -10.86
N ALA A 291 -7.22 -33.33 -12.08
CA ALA A 291 -8.39 -33.75 -12.81
C ALA A 291 -8.99 -34.96 -12.09
N ALA A 292 -9.80 -34.71 -11.07
CA ALA A 292 -10.75 -35.69 -10.56
C ALA A 292 -12.00 -35.62 -11.45
N THR A 293 -11.93 -36.29 -12.59
CA THR A 293 -13.09 -36.64 -13.42
C THR A 293 -13.42 -38.10 -13.13
N ARG A 294 -14.50 -38.34 -12.37
CA ARG A 294 -15.55 -39.35 -12.56
C ARG A 294 -16.40 -39.47 -11.31
#